data_AF-A0A7X7BBJ3-F1
#
_entry.id   AF-A0A7X7BBJ3-F1
#
_cell.length_a   1.000
_cell.length_b   1.000
_cell.length_c   1.000
_cell.angle_alpha   90.00
_cell.angle_beta   90.00
_cell.angle_gamma   90.00
#
_symmetry.space_group_name_H-M   'P 1'
#
loop_
_entity.id
_entity.type
_entity.pdbx_description
1 polymer ?
#
loop_
_entity_poly.entity_id
_entity_poly.type
_entity_poly.pdbx_seq_one_letter_code
_entity_poly.pdbx_strand_id
1 'polypeptide(L)'
;CDARRFGGDGDLEWNWKLEHGGGPGDTLKNGGHGGGVVRIEATGGVTVNGSILANGGAGVANHGAGGAGGAIHIVCDVLSGGGTISANGGLAQNWSGGGGGGCIAIAYNPAAQAAAALPGLSIVALGGKSTSAVTFPNTGGVGTLWFPDNQFLTRVTASDVVRLGGQWLDPSFTAWNIDSLAMNNAWLRFPHVGFTLNVTNNLSITGTDRDLTRLELTNGVLNCGGDITLDKAALVLHTDNTTGPEVFCDGNFKLTNLSLMYLYCGTNSAAAPDTTALVDVGGTMTVDATSWVYPVAIDAFAPAAPLFEVGNLFVGTGSGFDASIQGWSGATNKSTIGFGPGKGGTQGGAGHGGKGGGPNGGAAYGSASNPVTLGSGGGAGDNSVNTSARGGGALRINATGKVAVNGSLLANGGNGTANHGGGGSGGSVNILCDTFWGTNGVISANGGTGANTTGGGGAGGRIAIRYNAVAQGAVPVPGVTVSANGGLGGRTVTYTRRGDLGTIYFPDASMLLAPSGFAVHTGQLVVPGFTAWTLD
;
A
#
# COMPACT_ATOMS: atom_id res chain seq x y z
N CYS A 1 20.49 -0.05 15.07
CA CYS A 1 21.90 -0.38 14.80
C CYS A 1 22.21 -0.46 13.30
N ASP A 2 23.43 -0.10 12.87
CA ASP A 2 23.96 -0.36 11.52
C ASP A 2 24.87 -1.59 11.57
N ALA A 3 24.52 -2.64 10.85
CA ALA A 3 25.30 -3.88 10.77
C ALA A 3 26.42 -3.82 9.73
N ARG A 4 26.61 -2.67 9.06
CA ARG A 4 27.51 -2.53 7.91
C ARG A 4 28.81 -1.81 8.28
N ARG A 5 29.80 -2.56 8.79
CA ARG A 5 31.21 -2.24 8.54
C ARG A 5 32.00 -3.54 8.35
N PHE A 6 32.20 -3.90 7.09
CA PHE A 6 33.19 -4.89 6.67
C PHE A 6 34.39 -4.15 6.08
N GLY A 7 35.49 -4.10 6.83
CA GLY A 7 36.82 -3.72 6.37
C GLY A 7 37.77 -4.90 6.60
N GLY A 8 38.72 -5.11 5.68
CA GLY A 8 39.48 -6.35 5.46
C GLY A 8 40.46 -6.83 6.55
N ASP A 9 40.33 -6.37 7.80
CA ASP A 9 41.30 -6.67 8.87
C ASP A 9 40.74 -7.55 10.00
N GLY A 10 39.57 -8.18 9.83
CA GLY A 10 39.06 -9.20 10.77
C GLY A 10 38.54 -8.68 12.12
N ASP A 11 38.63 -7.37 12.39
CA ASP A 11 38.05 -6.75 13.58
C ASP A 11 36.68 -6.12 13.28
N LEU A 12 35.64 -6.68 13.90
CA LEU A 12 34.26 -6.18 13.87
C LEU A 12 34.11 -4.93 14.76
N GLU A 13 34.10 -3.73 14.18
CA GLU A 13 33.65 -2.52 14.90
C GLU A 13 32.10 -2.47 14.94
N TRP A 14 31.51 -3.03 15.99
CA TRP A 14 30.09 -2.79 16.35
C TRP A 14 29.99 -1.64 17.35
N ASN A 15 29.20 -0.62 17.02
CA ASN A 15 28.82 0.41 17.99
C ASN A 15 27.77 -0.16 18.95
N TRP A 16 28.22 -0.73 20.08
CA TRP A 16 27.39 -1.21 21.18
C TRP A 16 26.68 -0.04 21.87
N LYS A 17 25.47 0.33 21.42
CA LYS A 17 24.63 1.30 22.12
C LYS A 17 23.51 0.58 22.84
N LEU A 18 23.29 0.95 24.10
CA LEU A 18 22.00 0.75 24.76
C LEU A 18 20.95 1.49 23.93
N GLU A 19 19.96 0.77 23.41
CA GLU A 19 18.90 1.35 22.60
C GLU A 19 17.92 2.13 23.51
N HIS A 20 17.41 3.25 22.99
CA HIS A 20 16.67 4.24 23.78
C HIS A 20 15.30 3.72 24.24
N GLY A 21 14.89 4.09 25.46
CA GLY A 21 13.54 3.83 25.97
C GLY A 21 12.47 4.63 25.21
N GLY A 22 11.22 4.17 25.27
CA GLY A 22 10.07 4.88 24.71
C GLY A 22 9.84 6.23 25.41
N GLY A 23 9.44 7.25 24.63
CA GLY A 23 9.17 8.58 25.17
C GLY A 23 8.02 8.59 26.19
N PRO A 24 8.08 9.43 27.24
CA PRO A 24 7.00 9.56 28.21
C PRO A 24 5.75 10.16 27.58
N GLY A 25 4.57 9.65 27.95
CA GLY A 25 3.28 10.25 27.64
C GLY A 25 2.91 11.38 28.61
N ASP A 26 1.71 11.94 28.46
CA ASP A 26 1.23 13.04 29.32
C ASP A 26 1.19 12.64 30.81
N THR A 27 1.76 13.52 31.65
CA THR A 27 1.94 13.45 33.11
C THR A 27 2.44 12.12 33.70
N LEU A 28 3.74 12.05 34.04
CA LEU A 28 4.39 11.01 34.89
C LEU A 28 4.27 9.54 34.41
N LYS A 29 4.00 9.30 33.12
CA LYS A 29 3.69 7.97 32.58
C LYS A 29 4.84 7.36 31.78
N ASN A 30 5.41 6.28 32.32
CA ASN A 30 6.60 5.60 31.80
C ASN A 30 6.32 4.92 30.44
N GLY A 31 7.12 5.28 29.42
CA GLY A 31 7.23 4.50 28.19
C GLY A 31 7.90 3.14 28.45
N GLY A 32 7.84 2.26 27.46
CA GLY A 32 8.51 0.96 27.51
C GLY A 32 10.03 1.11 27.56
N HIS A 33 10.71 0.26 28.32
CA HIS A 33 12.17 0.24 28.36
C HIS A 33 12.74 -0.33 27.05
N GLY A 34 13.90 0.16 26.60
CA GLY A 34 14.62 -0.44 25.49
C GLY A 34 15.05 -1.87 25.82
N GLY A 35 15.27 -2.68 24.79
CA GLY A 35 15.82 -4.02 24.92
C GLY A 35 17.28 -3.99 25.36
N GLY A 36 17.71 -5.10 25.99
CA GLY A 36 19.09 -5.30 26.42
C GLY A 36 20.03 -5.77 25.32
N VAL A 37 21.26 -6.13 25.70
CA VAL A 37 22.24 -6.76 24.80
C VAL A 37 22.51 -8.18 25.27
N VAL A 38 22.46 -9.14 24.36
CA VAL A 38 22.90 -10.51 24.59
C VAL A 38 24.08 -10.80 23.66
N ARG A 39 25.21 -11.20 24.22
CA ARG A 39 26.39 -11.67 23.47
C ARG A 39 26.72 -13.09 23.89
N ILE A 40 26.77 -14.00 22.92
CA ILE A 40 27.13 -15.40 23.13
C ILE A 40 28.29 -15.72 22.19
N GLU A 41 29.37 -16.24 22.76
CA GLU A 41 30.54 -16.71 22.00
C GLU A 41 30.81 -18.15 22.39
N ALA A 42 30.61 -19.06 21.43
CA ALA A 42 30.86 -20.47 21.57
C ALA A 42 31.86 -20.91 20.50
N THR A 43 32.85 -21.72 20.88
CA THR A 43 33.82 -22.29 19.93
C THR A 43 33.27 -23.50 19.17
N GLY A 44 32.11 -24.02 19.57
CA GLY A 44 31.41 -25.15 18.95
C GLY A 44 29.94 -24.81 18.67
N GLY A 45 29.02 -25.74 18.95
CA GLY A 45 27.60 -25.53 18.67
C GLY A 45 26.85 -24.69 19.70
N VAL A 46 25.84 -23.92 19.25
CA VAL A 46 24.82 -23.29 20.09
C VAL A 46 23.47 -23.96 19.81
N THR A 47 22.85 -24.55 20.84
CA THR A 47 21.52 -25.15 20.74
C THR A 47 20.49 -24.31 21.49
N VAL A 48 19.48 -23.80 20.80
CA VAL A 48 18.43 -22.97 21.39
C VAL A 48 17.09 -23.71 21.33
N ASN A 49 16.70 -24.32 22.46
CA ASN A 49 15.38 -24.95 22.62
C ASN A 49 14.39 -24.07 23.42
N GLY A 50 14.91 -23.12 24.18
CA GLY A 50 14.14 -22.12 24.93
C GLY A 50 14.12 -20.78 24.21
N SER A 51 14.34 -19.69 24.96
CA SER A 51 14.30 -18.33 24.42
C SER A 51 15.57 -17.55 24.73
N ILE A 52 16.10 -16.83 23.73
CA ILE A 52 17.09 -15.77 23.89
C ILE A 52 16.39 -14.46 23.55
N LEU A 53 16.22 -13.57 24.53
CA LEU A 53 15.37 -12.38 24.41
C LEU A 53 16.16 -11.10 24.70
N ALA A 54 16.02 -10.13 23.81
CA ALA A 54 16.46 -8.75 23.93
C ALA A 54 15.31 -7.79 23.55
N ASN A 55 14.07 -8.15 23.89
CA ASN A 55 12.89 -7.39 23.47
C ASN A 55 12.75 -6.07 24.23
N GLY A 56 12.20 -5.06 23.56
CA GLY A 56 11.75 -3.83 24.19
C GLY A 56 10.51 -4.07 25.06
N GLY A 57 10.45 -3.38 26.19
CA GLY A 57 9.31 -3.39 27.10
C GLY A 57 8.08 -2.70 26.50
N ALA A 58 6.90 -3.16 26.88
CA ALA A 58 5.66 -2.48 26.52
C ALA A 58 5.52 -1.15 27.28
N GLY A 59 4.91 -0.15 26.63
CA GLY A 59 4.37 1.01 27.33
C GLY A 59 3.26 0.56 28.29
N VAL A 60 3.35 0.94 29.55
CA VAL A 60 2.43 0.46 30.62
C VAL A 60 1.31 1.43 30.96
N ALA A 61 1.33 2.63 30.37
CA ALA A 61 0.40 3.70 30.68
C ALA A 61 -0.28 4.25 29.42
N ASN A 62 -1.41 4.94 29.59
CA ASN A 62 -2.07 5.64 28.49
C ASN A 62 -1.09 6.57 27.77
N HIS A 63 -0.95 6.41 26.45
CA HIS A 63 0.05 7.11 25.61
C HIS A 63 1.52 6.73 25.86
N GLY A 64 1.78 5.64 26.56
CA GLY A 64 3.14 5.10 26.72
C GLY A 64 3.59 4.46 25.41
N ALA A 65 4.67 4.95 24.82
CA ALA A 65 5.28 4.35 23.63
C ALA A 65 5.96 3.01 23.99
N GLY A 66 6.07 2.12 23.01
CA GLY A 66 6.84 0.89 23.19
C GLY A 66 8.34 1.17 23.18
N GLY A 67 9.12 0.42 23.97
CA GLY A 67 10.59 0.51 23.93
C GLY A 67 11.16 -0.18 22.69
N ALA A 68 12.28 0.30 22.17
CA ALA A 68 12.93 -0.34 21.03
C ALA A 68 13.46 -1.75 21.39
N GLY A 69 13.54 -2.66 20.42
CA GLY A 69 14.25 -3.92 20.57
C GLY A 69 15.76 -3.70 20.76
N GLY A 70 16.40 -4.65 21.42
CA GLY A 70 17.82 -4.62 21.76
C GLY A 70 18.71 -5.32 20.74
N ALA A 71 19.87 -5.81 21.16
CA ALA A 71 20.84 -6.47 20.28
C ALA A 71 21.14 -7.90 20.74
N ILE A 72 21.16 -8.85 19.80
CA ILE A 72 21.60 -10.23 20.03
C ILE A 72 22.75 -10.52 19.06
N HIS A 73 23.90 -10.89 19.60
CA HIS A 73 25.05 -11.36 18.83
C HIS A 73 25.43 -12.77 19.27
N ILE A 74 25.43 -13.72 18.34
CA ILE A 74 25.82 -15.11 18.57
C ILE A 74 26.97 -15.44 17.62
N VAL A 75 28.08 -15.91 18.18
CA VAL A 75 29.19 -16.51 17.44
C VAL A 75 29.25 -17.98 17.82
N CYS A 76 29.21 -18.87 16.83
CA CYS A 76 29.26 -20.31 17.01
C CYS A 76 29.86 -21.00 15.78
N ASP A 77 30.09 -22.31 15.84
CA ASP A 77 30.41 -23.13 14.66
C ASP A 77 29.10 -23.58 13.97
N VAL A 78 28.12 -24.06 14.75
CA VAL A 78 26.80 -24.52 14.29
C VAL A 78 25.68 -24.05 15.22
N LEU A 79 24.63 -23.46 14.67
CA LEU A 79 23.37 -23.14 15.35
C LEU A 79 22.34 -24.25 15.14
N SER A 80 21.68 -24.66 16.22
CA SER A 80 20.64 -25.72 16.22
C SER A 80 19.50 -25.42 17.21
N GLY A 81 18.43 -26.22 17.15
CA GLY A 81 17.29 -26.15 18.07
C GLY A 81 15.98 -25.69 17.41
N GLY A 82 14.92 -25.57 18.21
CA GLY A 82 13.57 -25.17 17.79
C GLY A 82 12.94 -24.06 18.64
N GLY A 83 13.75 -23.39 19.46
CA GLY A 83 13.36 -22.27 20.31
C GLY A 83 13.24 -20.93 19.58
N THR A 84 13.29 -19.85 20.35
CA THR A 84 13.12 -18.47 19.87
C THR A 84 14.34 -17.60 20.17
N ILE A 85 14.75 -16.78 19.20
CA ILE A 85 15.73 -15.71 19.36
C ILE A 85 15.01 -14.42 18.96
N SER A 86 14.83 -13.49 19.90
CA SER A 86 13.95 -12.34 19.68
C SER A 86 14.54 -11.03 20.19
N ALA A 87 14.52 -10.01 19.33
CA ALA A 87 14.85 -8.61 19.64
C ALA A 87 13.73 -7.69 19.14
N ASN A 88 12.48 -8.02 19.43
CA ASN A 88 11.31 -7.26 19.00
C ASN A 88 11.19 -5.93 19.75
N GLY A 89 10.58 -4.93 19.12
CA GLY A 89 10.12 -3.72 19.78
C GLY A 89 8.90 -3.97 20.67
N GLY A 90 8.77 -3.16 21.71
CA GLY A 90 7.69 -3.23 22.67
C GLY A 90 6.36 -2.69 22.14
N LEU A 91 5.27 -3.20 22.70
CA LEU A 91 3.92 -2.70 22.41
C LEU A 91 3.70 -1.30 23.00
N ALA A 92 2.79 -0.54 22.42
CA ALA A 92 2.41 0.79 22.87
C ALA A 92 0.92 0.86 23.23
N GLN A 93 0.48 1.86 23.99
CA GLN A 93 -0.91 2.01 24.43
C GLN A 93 -1.59 3.25 23.85
N ASN A 94 -2.80 3.11 23.33
CA ASN A 94 -3.60 4.20 22.77
C ASN A 94 -2.94 4.87 21.55
N TRP A 95 -2.72 6.18 21.61
CA TRP A 95 -2.26 6.99 20.48
C TRP A 95 -0.73 7.03 20.34
N SER A 96 0.01 6.23 21.11
CA SER A 96 1.47 6.13 21.00
C SER A 96 1.90 5.08 19.97
N GLY A 97 3.17 5.13 19.57
CA GLY A 97 3.77 4.20 18.61
C GLY A 97 4.52 3.05 19.28
N GLY A 98 4.44 1.87 18.66
CA GLY A 98 5.26 0.72 19.05
C GLY A 98 6.75 0.99 18.86
N GLY A 99 7.57 0.32 19.66
CA GLY A 99 9.03 0.44 19.54
C GLY A 99 9.54 -0.19 18.25
N GLY A 100 10.64 0.31 17.68
CA GLY A 100 11.28 -0.35 16.53
C GLY A 100 11.88 -1.71 16.91
N GLY A 101 12.00 -2.61 15.95
CA GLY A 101 12.73 -3.86 16.12
C GLY A 101 14.24 -3.63 16.32
N GLY A 102 14.87 -4.58 17.00
CA GLY A 102 16.28 -4.57 17.34
C GLY A 102 17.17 -5.18 16.27
N CYS A 103 18.33 -5.69 16.66
CA CYS A 103 19.35 -6.20 15.74
C CYS A 103 19.79 -7.60 16.17
N ILE A 104 19.70 -8.58 15.28
CA ILE A 104 20.18 -9.95 15.53
C ILE A 104 21.27 -10.27 14.50
N ALA A 105 22.47 -10.56 14.98
CA ALA A 105 23.59 -11.04 14.17
C ALA A 105 24.00 -12.42 14.65
N ILE A 106 24.03 -13.40 13.75
CA ILE A 106 24.45 -14.75 14.06
C ILE A 106 25.58 -15.12 13.12
N ALA A 107 26.81 -15.10 13.63
CA ALA A 107 27.99 -15.61 12.95
C ALA A 107 28.13 -17.11 13.25
N TYR A 108 28.03 -17.92 12.20
CA TYR A 108 28.37 -19.34 12.24
C TYR A 108 29.43 -19.68 11.19
N ASN A 109 29.97 -20.89 11.22
CA ASN A 109 30.80 -21.40 10.14
C ASN A 109 29.90 -21.92 9.00
N PRO A 110 29.90 -21.30 7.81
CA PRO A 110 29.02 -21.68 6.69
C PRO A 110 29.08 -23.17 6.34
N ALA A 111 30.28 -23.74 6.32
CA ALA A 111 30.48 -25.14 5.92
C ALA A 111 29.98 -26.12 7.00
N ALA A 112 30.24 -25.83 8.27
CA ALA A 112 29.74 -26.64 9.37
C ALA A 112 28.21 -26.58 9.48
N GLN A 113 27.63 -25.38 9.32
CA GLN A 113 26.18 -25.18 9.33
C GLN A 113 25.48 -25.88 8.16
N ALA A 114 26.10 -25.90 6.98
CA ALA A 114 25.59 -26.61 5.81
C ALA A 114 25.57 -28.13 6.01
N ALA A 115 26.53 -28.67 6.78
CA ALA A 115 26.58 -30.09 7.14
C ALA A 115 25.57 -30.47 8.25
N ALA A 116 25.05 -29.50 9.00
CA ALA A 116 24.03 -29.70 10.03
C ALA A 116 22.60 -29.60 9.47
N ALA A 117 21.62 -30.16 10.17
CA ALA A 117 20.20 -29.96 9.84
C ALA A 117 19.81 -28.48 9.97
N LEU A 118 18.89 -28.01 9.11
CA LEU A 118 18.38 -26.64 9.22
C LEU A 118 17.63 -26.48 10.56
N PRO A 119 17.96 -25.50 11.40
CA PRO A 119 17.31 -25.32 12.68
C PRO A 119 15.86 -24.85 12.52
N GLY A 120 14.97 -25.37 13.35
CA GLY A 120 13.55 -24.97 13.41
C GLY A 120 13.30 -23.69 14.23
N LEU A 121 14.28 -22.80 14.31
CA LEU A 121 14.28 -21.61 15.17
C LEU A 121 13.33 -20.53 14.64
N SER A 122 12.69 -19.82 15.57
CA SER A 122 12.08 -18.51 15.30
C SER A 122 13.11 -17.42 15.59
N ILE A 123 13.52 -16.65 14.58
CA ILE A 123 14.53 -15.58 14.74
C ILE A 123 13.90 -14.28 14.28
N VAL A 124 13.56 -13.42 15.24
CA VAL A 124 12.66 -12.29 15.01
C VAL A 124 13.12 -10.99 15.68
N ALA A 125 13.22 -9.93 14.88
CA ALA A 125 13.47 -8.55 15.30
C ALA A 125 12.34 -7.66 14.76
N LEU A 126 11.10 -7.91 15.17
CA LEU A 126 9.91 -7.21 14.67
C LEU A 126 9.74 -5.84 15.32
N GLY A 127 9.04 -4.93 14.64
CA GLY A 127 8.53 -3.74 15.29
C GLY A 127 7.40 -4.07 16.28
N GLY A 128 7.28 -3.28 17.34
CA GLY A 128 6.12 -3.28 18.21
C GLY A 128 4.94 -2.54 17.57
N LYS A 129 3.75 -2.65 18.17
CA LYS A 129 2.52 -2.04 17.66
C LYS A 129 1.72 -1.41 18.80
N SER A 130 0.91 -0.40 18.48
CA SER A 130 -0.10 0.10 19.43
C SER A 130 -1.21 -0.94 19.67
N THR A 131 -1.56 -1.16 20.93
CA THR A 131 -2.65 -2.04 21.37
C THR A 131 -4.03 -1.47 21.09
N SER A 132 -4.15 -0.19 20.74
CA SER A 132 -5.44 0.44 20.44
C SER A 132 -5.74 0.39 18.96
N ALA A 133 -6.98 -0.01 18.64
CA ALA A 133 -7.53 -0.06 17.29
C ALA A 133 -7.85 1.35 16.74
N VAL A 134 -6.90 2.27 16.79
CA VAL A 134 -7.02 3.55 16.09
C VAL A 134 -6.77 3.35 14.59
N THR A 135 -7.37 4.22 13.79
CA THR A 135 -7.48 4.19 12.31
C THR A 135 -6.17 3.98 11.54
N PHE A 136 -5.00 4.16 12.19
CA PHE A 136 -3.69 3.82 11.64
C PHE A 136 -2.87 3.06 12.68
N PRO A 137 -2.40 1.83 12.39
CA PRO A 137 -1.56 1.10 13.31
C PRO A 137 -0.19 1.79 13.38
N ASN A 138 0.12 2.43 14.51
CA ASN A 138 1.45 2.99 14.77
C ASN A 138 2.43 1.85 15.08
N THR A 139 2.86 1.13 14.04
CA THR A 139 3.88 0.08 14.13
C THR A 139 5.28 0.68 14.12
N GLY A 140 6.14 0.21 15.01
CA GLY A 140 7.58 0.41 14.87
C GLY A 140 8.09 -0.28 13.60
N GLY A 141 9.19 0.22 13.05
CA GLY A 141 9.85 -0.42 11.91
C GLY A 141 10.42 -1.79 12.31
N VAL A 142 10.51 -2.70 11.33
CA VAL A 142 11.21 -3.98 11.52
C VAL A 142 12.70 -3.74 11.77
N GLY A 143 13.27 -4.53 12.66
CA GLY A 143 14.69 -4.60 12.98
C GLY A 143 15.50 -5.38 11.94
N THR A 144 16.76 -5.68 12.24
CA THR A 144 17.71 -6.24 11.27
C THR A 144 18.16 -7.66 11.63
N LEU A 145 18.35 -8.49 10.61
CA LEU A 145 18.95 -9.81 10.71
C LEU A 145 20.21 -9.88 9.84
N TRP A 146 21.28 -10.42 10.40
CA TRP A 146 22.52 -10.69 9.67
C TRP A 146 23.03 -12.10 9.95
N PHE A 147 23.47 -12.76 8.87
CA PHE A 147 24.06 -14.09 8.84
C PHE A 147 25.25 -14.07 7.87
N PRO A 148 26.24 -14.98 8.01
CA PRO A 148 27.40 -15.04 7.12
C PRO A 148 27.04 -15.51 5.69
N ASP A 149 25.89 -16.15 5.50
CA ASP A 149 25.34 -16.55 4.22
C ASP A 149 23.80 -16.64 4.26
N ASN A 150 23.19 -17.05 3.15
CA ASN A 150 21.73 -17.06 2.96
C ASN A 150 21.08 -18.44 3.21
N GLN A 151 21.79 -19.41 3.79
CA GLN A 151 21.35 -20.80 3.85
C GLN A 151 20.08 -21.03 4.68
N PHE A 152 19.74 -20.09 5.59
CA PHE A 152 18.49 -20.12 6.36
C PHE A 152 17.25 -19.75 5.52
N LEU A 153 17.46 -19.12 4.35
CA LEU A 153 16.41 -18.85 3.36
C LEU A 153 16.50 -19.84 2.20
N THR A 154 17.69 -20.25 1.76
CA THR A 154 17.84 -21.07 0.54
C THR A 154 17.71 -22.56 0.76
N ARG A 155 17.78 -23.05 2.02
CA ARG A 155 17.60 -24.47 2.36
C ARG A 155 16.18 -24.82 2.82
N VAL A 156 15.28 -23.85 2.92
CA VAL A 156 13.87 -24.15 3.24
C VAL A 156 13.20 -24.85 2.06
N THR A 157 12.43 -25.89 2.37
CA THR A 157 11.67 -26.70 1.43
C THR A 157 10.18 -26.35 1.49
N ALA A 158 9.37 -26.91 0.58
CA ALA A 158 7.92 -26.68 0.57
C ALA A 158 7.20 -27.12 1.86
N SER A 159 7.79 -28.02 2.66
CA SER A 159 7.26 -28.41 3.98
C SER A 159 7.72 -27.49 5.12
N ASP A 160 8.71 -26.63 4.88
CA ASP A 160 9.23 -25.73 5.89
C ASP A 160 8.43 -24.44 5.93
N VAL A 161 8.22 -23.93 7.14
CA VAL A 161 7.58 -22.64 7.37
C VAL A 161 8.66 -21.64 7.74
N VAL A 162 8.76 -20.54 6.98
CA VAL A 162 9.70 -19.47 7.30
C VAL A 162 9.19 -18.74 8.54
N ARG A 163 9.97 -18.80 9.62
CA ARG A 163 9.72 -18.15 10.93
C ARG A 163 10.74 -17.05 11.23
N LEU A 164 11.32 -16.49 10.18
CA LEU A 164 12.27 -15.39 10.25
C LEU A 164 11.51 -14.06 10.20
N GLY A 165 11.90 -13.12 11.05
CA GLY A 165 11.28 -11.82 11.17
C GLY A 165 12.32 -10.72 11.23
N GLY A 166 12.44 -9.91 10.18
CA GLY A 166 13.46 -8.89 10.12
C GLY A 166 13.74 -8.37 8.72
N GLN A 167 14.50 -7.29 8.66
CA GLN A 167 15.17 -6.83 7.46
C GLN A 167 16.43 -7.66 7.24
N TRP A 168 16.46 -8.42 6.14
CA TRP A 168 17.58 -9.26 5.77
C TRP A 168 18.73 -8.42 5.21
N LEU A 169 19.88 -8.42 5.88
CA LEU A 169 21.02 -7.58 5.52
C LEU A 169 22.15 -8.38 4.85
N ASP A 170 21.96 -8.73 3.58
CA ASP A 170 23.04 -9.17 2.70
C ASP A 170 22.94 -8.39 1.38
N PRO A 171 23.81 -7.40 1.14
CA PRO A 171 23.82 -6.66 -0.12
C PRO A 171 24.12 -7.52 -1.36
N SER A 172 24.73 -8.70 -1.18
CA SER A 172 25.00 -9.63 -2.28
C SER A 172 23.81 -10.54 -2.58
N PHE A 173 22.82 -10.63 -1.68
CA PHE A 173 21.61 -11.41 -1.86
C PHE A 173 20.58 -10.62 -2.67
N THR A 174 20.70 -10.70 -3.99
CA THR A 174 19.86 -9.95 -4.94
C THR A 174 18.70 -10.77 -5.49
N ALA A 175 18.71 -12.09 -5.32
CA ALA A 175 17.63 -12.96 -5.73
C ALA A 175 17.45 -14.16 -4.81
N TRP A 176 16.20 -14.57 -4.60
CA TRP A 176 15.84 -15.79 -3.91
C TRP A 176 14.98 -16.68 -4.81
N ASN A 177 15.51 -17.86 -5.14
CA ASN A 177 14.79 -18.89 -5.88
C ASN A 177 14.33 -19.96 -4.91
N ILE A 178 13.04 -20.31 -4.95
CA ILE A 178 12.43 -21.30 -4.06
C ILE A 178 11.27 -22.01 -4.75
N ASP A 179 11.06 -23.29 -4.42
CA ASP A 179 9.96 -24.08 -5.01
C ASP A 179 8.58 -23.62 -4.52
N SER A 180 8.42 -23.37 -3.23
CA SER A 180 7.20 -22.85 -2.61
C SER A 180 7.59 -22.10 -1.35
N LEU A 181 6.92 -20.98 -1.09
CA LEU A 181 7.21 -20.16 0.08
C LEU A 181 5.97 -20.04 0.97
N ALA A 182 6.07 -20.59 2.17
CA ALA A 182 5.05 -20.45 3.22
C ALA A 182 5.61 -19.59 4.37
N MET A 183 5.08 -18.38 4.52
CA MET A 183 5.35 -17.48 5.63
C MET A 183 4.19 -17.56 6.63
N ASN A 184 4.49 -17.80 7.91
CA ASN A 184 3.48 -17.84 8.97
C ASN A 184 3.86 -16.93 10.13
N ASN A 185 3.05 -15.90 10.39
CA ASN A 185 3.34 -14.87 11.41
C ASN A 185 4.78 -14.30 11.28
N ALA A 186 5.25 -14.19 10.03
CA ALA A 186 6.60 -13.78 9.69
C ALA A 186 6.58 -12.42 9.00
N TRP A 187 7.62 -11.62 9.25
CA TRP A 187 7.82 -10.34 8.60
C TRP A 187 9.21 -10.31 7.97
N LEU A 188 9.29 -10.50 6.66
CA LEU A 188 10.56 -10.39 5.94
C LEU A 188 10.59 -9.11 5.13
N ARG A 189 11.70 -8.37 5.24
CA ARG A 189 11.99 -7.23 4.39
C ARG A 189 13.31 -7.45 3.67
N PHE A 190 13.30 -7.34 2.35
CA PHE A 190 14.49 -7.30 1.51
C PHE A 190 14.71 -5.86 1.05
N PRO A 191 15.67 -5.13 1.67
CA PRO A 191 15.86 -3.70 1.41
C PRO A 191 16.64 -3.42 0.13
N HIS A 192 17.23 -4.44 -0.49
CA HIS A 192 17.98 -4.29 -1.73
C HIS A 192 17.04 -3.88 -2.86
N VAL A 193 17.35 -2.75 -3.50
CA VAL A 193 16.59 -2.23 -4.65
C VAL A 193 16.71 -3.23 -5.82
N GLY A 194 15.59 -3.65 -6.41
CA GLY A 194 15.61 -4.62 -7.51
C GLY A 194 15.72 -6.08 -7.08
N PHE A 195 15.51 -6.38 -5.79
CA PHE A 195 15.51 -7.76 -5.31
C PHE A 195 14.46 -8.62 -6.04
N THR A 196 14.87 -9.79 -6.51
CA THR A 196 13.97 -10.73 -7.22
C THR A 196 13.61 -11.92 -6.35
N LEU A 197 12.33 -12.13 -6.08
CA LEU A 197 11.81 -13.34 -5.45
C LEU A 197 11.15 -14.23 -6.50
N ASN A 198 11.74 -15.39 -6.77
CA ASN A 198 11.23 -16.39 -7.71
C ASN A 198 10.66 -17.58 -6.93
N VAL A 199 9.35 -17.73 -6.95
CA VAL A 199 8.60 -18.85 -6.36
C VAL A 199 8.06 -19.72 -7.49
N THR A 200 8.58 -20.94 -7.64
CA THR A 200 8.20 -21.82 -8.77
C THR A 200 6.73 -22.23 -8.71
N ASN A 201 6.20 -22.50 -7.52
CA ASN A 201 4.82 -22.89 -7.30
C ASN A 201 4.10 -21.80 -6.51
N ASN A 202 3.72 -22.06 -5.25
CA ASN A 202 2.83 -21.20 -4.49
C ASN A 202 3.56 -20.33 -3.46
N LEU A 203 3.08 -19.09 -3.30
CA LEU A 203 3.43 -18.19 -2.22
C LEU A 203 2.23 -18.02 -1.28
N SER A 204 2.39 -18.38 0.00
CA SER A 204 1.38 -18.13 1.03
C SER A 204 1.97 -17.30 2.16
N ILE A 205 1.31 -16.20 2.50
CA ILE A 205 1.63 -15.38 3.67
C ILE A 205 0.39 -15.38 4.57
N THR A 206 0.50 -16.06 5.71
CA THR A 206 -0.61 -16.25 6.64
C THR A 206 -0.25 -15.73 8.01
N GLY A 207 -1.15 -14.97 8.63
CA GLY A 207 -0.87 -14.31 9.90
C GLY A 207 -2.05 -14.28 10.85
N THR A 208 -1.75 -13.87 12.07
CA THR A 208 -2.75 -13.49 13.08
C THR A 208 -2.87 -11.97 13.20
N ASP A 209 -1.89 -11.23 12.69
CA ASP A 209 -1.86 -9.78 12.61
C ASP A 209 -1.21 -9.33 11.30
N ARG A 210 -2.00 -8.68 10.43
CA ARG A 210 -1.57 -8.14 9.13
C ARG A 210 -0.49 -7.06 9.25
N ASP A 211 -0.37 -6.44 10.43
CA ASP A 211 0.61 -5.39 10.66
C ASP A 211 1.98 -5.92 11.07
N LEU A 212 2.05 -7.19 11.49
CA LEU A 212 3.28 -7.86 11.89
C LEU A 212 3.58 -9.11 11.03
N THR A 213 2.74 -9.41 10.05
CA THR A 213 2.90 -10.49 9.09
C THR A 213 3.02 -9.90 7.70
N ARG A 214 4.25 -9.73 7.21
CA ARG A 214 4.51 -8.97 5.99
C ARG A 214 5.63 -9.55 5.12
N LEU A 215 5.49 -9.45 3.81
CA LEU A 215 6.62 -9.51 2.88
C LEU A 215 6.83 -8.11 2.31
N GLU A 216 8.05 -7.61 2.39
CA GLU A 216 8.42 -6.30 1.86
C GLU A 216 9.59 -6.35 0.89
N LEU A 217 9.40 -5.78 -0.30
CA LEU A 217 10.42 -5.67 -1.35
C LEU A 217 10.54 -4.19 -1.79
N THR A 218 11.70 -3.74 -2.25
CA THR A 218 11.91 -2.38 -2.78
C THR A 218 12.34 -2.42 -4.25
N ASN A 219 11.57 -1.81 -5.15
CA ASN A 219 11.68 -2.00 -6.61
C ASN A 219 11.79 -3.49 -6.99
N GLY A 220 11.22 -4.37 -6.16
CA GLY A 220 11.44 -5.80 -6.32
C GLY A 220 10.56 -6.40 -7.40
N VAL A 221 10.99 -7.54 -7.90
CA VAL A 221 10.21 -8.40 -8.79
C VAL A 221 9.78 -9.64 -8.01
N LEU A 222 8.49 -9.90 -7.92
CA LEU A 222 7.92 -11.12 -7.35
C LEU A 222 7.36 -11.97 -8.48
N ASN A 223 8.02 -13.08 -8.79
CA ASN A 223 7.56 -14.09 -9.74
C ASN A 223 6.98 -15.28 -8.98
N CYS A 224 5.74 -15.68 -9.29
CA CYS A 224 5.08 -16.84 -8.70
C CYS A 224 4.44 -17.68 -9.81
N GLY A 225 4.94 -18.90 -10.04
CA GLY A 225 4.40 -19.81 -11.07
C GLY A 225 3.07 -20.49 -10.71
N GLY A 226 2.59 -20.28 -9.49
CA GLY A 226 1.31 -20.78 -8.97
C GLY A 226 0.47 -19.68 -8.32
N ASP A 227 -0.21 -20.03 -7.25
CA ASP A 227 -1.09 -19.11 -6.52
C ASP A 227 -0.32 -18.25 -5.51
N ILE A 228 -0.69 -16.97 -5.39
CA ILE A 228 -0.30 -16.08 -4.29
C ILE A 228 -1.50 -15.92 -3.35
N THR A 229 -1.31 -16.23 -2.06
CA THR A 229 -2.35 -16.05 -1.03
C THR A 229 -1.84 -15.18 0.12
N LEU A 230 -2.58 -14.11 0.41
CA LEU A 230 -2.46 -13.33 1.65
C LEU A 230 -3.68 -13.62 2.53
N ASP A 231 -3.43 -14.13 3.72
CA ASP A 231 -4.45 -14.42 4.73
C ASP A 231 -4.10 -13.71 6.04
N LYS A 232 -4.83 -12.63 6.34
CA LYS A 232 -4.54 -11.70 7.43
C LYS A 232 -3.07 -11.27 7.49
N ALA A 233 -2.54 -10.95 6.32
CA ALA A 233 -1.14 -10.57 6.09
C ALA A 233 -1.03 -9.34 5.18
N ALA A 234 0.18 -8.80 5.03
CA ALA A 234 0.44 -7.73 4.07
C ALA A 234 1.55 -8.09 3.07
N LEU A 235 1.36 -7.66 1.82
CA LEU A 235 2.42 -7.55 0.83
C LEU A 235 2.71 -6.06 0.63
N VAL A 236 3.95 -5.64 0.84
CA VAL A 236 4.33 -4.22 0.74
C VAL A 236 5.46 -4.06 -0.26
N LEU A 237 5.16 -3.44 -1.39
CA LEU A 237 6.10 -3.29 -2.48
C LEU A 237 6.47 -1.81 -2.59
N HIS A 238 7.64 -1.48 -2.05
CA HIS A 238 8.21 -0.14 -2.02
C HIS A 238 8.87 0.24 -3.35
N THR A 239 9.22 1.52 -3.46
CA THR A 239 10.06 2.01 -4.55
C THR A 239 11.07 3.05 -4.08
N ASP A 240 12.18 3.17 -4.81
CA ASP A 240 13.22 4.20 -4.60
C ASP A 240 12.96 5.51 -5.36
N ASN A 241 11.77 5.65 -5.94
CA ASN A 241 11.31 6.76 -6.79
C ASN A 241 11.68 6.69 -8.28
N THR A 242 12.35 5.65 -8.76
CA THR A 242 12.72 5.51 -10.18
C THR A 242 11.77 4.54 -10.91
N THR A 243 11.99 3.24 -10.79
CA THR A 243 11.07 2.19 -11.23
C THR A 243 10.15 1.79 -10.08
N GLY A 244 8.99 1.25 -10.39
CA GLY A 244 8.14 0.62 -9.40
C GLY A 244 8.34 -0.90 -9.39
N PRO A 245 7.78 -1.56 -8.38
CA PRO A 245 7.83 -3.01 -8.23
C PRO A 245 6.90 -3.74 -9.21
N GLU A 246 7.21 -5.01 -9.45
CA GLU A 246 6.45 -5.88 -10.35
C GLU A 246 6.04 -7.18 -9.65
N VAL A 247 4.82 -7.63 -9.89
CA VAL A 247 4.30 -8.92 -9.44
C VAL A 247 3.79 -9.69 -10.64
N PHE A 248 4.26 -10.91 -10.81
CA PHE A 248 3.81 -11.87 -11.81
C PHE A 248 3.29 -13.12 -11.08
N CYS A 249 2.04 -13.50 -11.34
CA CYS A 249 1.38 -14.67 -10.77
C CYS A 249 0.68 -15.46 -11.87
N ASP A 250 1.19 -16.63 -12.22
CA ASP A 250 0.58 -17.45 -13.28
C ASP A 250 -0.80 -17.99 -12.86
N GLY A 251 -0.98 -18.24 -11.55
CA GLY A 251 -2.22 -18.71 -10.94
C GLY A 251 -3.15 -17.59 -10.46
N ASN A 252 -3.78 -17.81 -9.31
CA ASN A 252 -4.68 -16.86 -8.67
C ASN A 252 -3.95 -16.05 -7.61
N PHE A 253 -4.33 -14.78 -7.47
CA PHE A 253 -3.84 -13.91 -6.41
C PHE A 253 -4.99 -13.53 -5.47
N LYS A 254 -4.97 -14.05 -4.25
CA LYS A 254 -6.04 -13.85 -3.26
C LYS A 254 -5.58 -13.04 -2.05
N LEU A 255 -6.34 -12.00 -1.71
CA LEU A 255 -6.30 -11.28 -0.44
C LEU A 255 -7.57 -11.60 0.35
N THR A 256 -7.40 -12.14 1.55
CA THR A 256 -8.52 -12.50 2.44
C THR A 256 -8.24 -12.14 3.90
N ASN A 257 -9.30 -12.12 4.72
CA ASN A 257 -9.25 -11.92 6.17
C ASN A 257 -8.47 -10.67 6.59
N LEU A 258 -8.90 -9.50 6.11
CA LEU A 258 -8.28 -8.20 6.39
C LEU A 258 -6.90 -8.00 5.74
N SER A 259 -6.51 -8.80 4.75
CA SER A 259 -5.19 -8.66 4.12
C SER A 259 -5.01 -7.33 3.40
N LEU A 260 -3.76 -6.90 3.29
CA LEU A 260 -3.38 -5.63 2.69
C LEU A 260 -2.35 -5.84 1.59
N MET A 261 -2.47 -5.08 0.51
CA MET A 261 -1.40 -4.89 -0.45
C MET A 261 -1.10 -3.41 -0.59
N TYR A 262 0.14 -3.01 -0.37
CA TYR A 262 0.62 -1.66 -0.65
C TYR A 262 1.52 -1.70 -1.86
N LEU A 263 1.20 -0.92 -2.88
CA LEU A 263 1.94 -0.84 -4.12
C LEU A 263 2.42 0.60 -4.32
N TYR A 264 3.63 0.88 -3.85
CA TYR A 264 4.23 2.19 -4.00
C TYR A 264 4.72 2.34 -5.44
N CYS A 265 4.20 3.37 -6.12
CA CYS A 265 4.47 3.64 -7.52
C CYS A 265 5.55 4.71 -7.64
N GLY A 266 6.52 4.49 -8.54
CA GLY A 266 7.64 5.40 -8.82
C GLY A 266 7.21 6.79 -9.30
N THR A 267 8.17 7.63 -9.65
CA THR A 267 7.85 8.97 -10.19
C THR A 267 7.55 8.90 -11.69
N ASN A 268 6.66 9.77 -12.17
CA ASN A 268 6.50 10.04 -13.59
C ASN A 268 6.54 11.55 -13.83
N SER A 269 7.51 12.02 -14.62
CA SER A 269 7.65 13.43 -15.00
C SER A 269 6.58 13.91 -15.99
N ALA A 270 5.79 13.00 -16.58
CA ALA A 270 4.73 13.28 -17.54
C ALA A 270 3.33 13.30 -16.91
N ALA A 271 2.43 14.09 -17.49
CA ALA A 271 1.03 14.22 -17.06
C ALA A 271 0.17 12.94 -17.26
N ALA A 272 0.74 11.90 -17.87
CA ALA A 272 0.14 10.58 -18.06
C ALA A 272 1.09 9.51 -17.48
N PRO A 273 0.61 8.57 -16.66
CA PRO A 273 1.46 7.55 -16.07
C PRO A 273 1.81 6.46 -17.10
N ASP A 274 3.05 6.43 -17.56
CA ASP A 274 3.73 5.18 -17.89
C ASP A 274 3.71 4.30 -16.63
N THR A 275 3.48 2.99 -16.81
CA THR A 275 3.40 2.01 -15.72
C THR A 275 4.73 1.92 -14.99
N THR A 276 4.84 2.58 -13.84
CA THR A 276 6.03 2.40 -12.99
C THR A 276 5.92 1.10 -12.21
N ALA A 277 4.72 0.65 -11.84
CA ALA A 277 4.47 -0.63 -11.17
C ALA A 277 3.45 -1.49 -11.92
N LEU A 278 3.63 -2.81 -11.88
CA LEU A 278 2.79 -3.80 -12.56
C LEU A 278 2.36 -4.92 -11.61
N VAL A 279 1.11 -5.35 -11.74
CA VAL A 279 0.61 -6.60 -11.16
C VAL A 279 -0.05 -7.38 -12.29
N ASP A 280 0.57 -8.48 -12.68
CA ASP A 280 0.10 -9.41 -13.69
C ASP A 280 -0.33 -10.72 -13.02
N VAL A 281 -1.60 -11.11 -13.23
CA VAL A 281 -2.20 -12.31 -12.65
C VAL A 281 -2.90 -13.11 -13.76
N GLY A 282 -2.33 -14.25 -14.16
CA GLY A 282 -2.88 -15.10 -15.21
C GLY A 282 -4.28 -15.63 -14.89
N GLY A 283 -4.55 -15.91 -13.61
CA GLY A 283 -5.85 -16.37 -13.10
C GLY A 283 -6.74 -15.25 -12.56
N THR A 284 -7.41 -15.53 -11.43
CA THR A 284 -8.30 -14.57 -10.79
C THR A 284 -7.58 -13.81 -9.69
N MET A 285 -7.60 -12.48 -9.74
CA MET A 285 -7.29 -11.64 -8.59
C MET A 285 -8.55 -11.48 -7.72
N THR A 286 -8.47 -11.89 -6.46
CA THR A 286 -9.59 -11.82 -5.50
C THR A 286 -9.21 -10.91 -4.33
N VAL A 287 -9.99 -9.86 -4.10
CA VAL A 287 -9.87 -8.98 -2.93
C VAL A 287 -11.16 -9.08 -2.13
N ASP A 288 -11.14 -9.85 -1.04
CA ASP A 288 -12.35 -10.19 -0.28
C ASP A 288 -12.11 -10.21 1.24
N ALA A 289 -13.17 -10.43 2.02
CA ALA A 289 -13.14 -10.53 3.48
C ALA A 289 -12.45 -9.30 4.13
N THR A 290 -12.90 -8.12 3.71
CA THR A 290 -12.45 -6.80 4.20
C THR A 290 -10.98 -6.52 3.90
N SER A 291 -10.48 -7.04 2.77
CA SER A 291 -9.10 -6.84 2.31
C SER A 291 -8.98 -5.63 1.38
N TRP A 292 -7.79 -5.03 1.32
CA TRP A 292 -7.57 -3.79 0.59
C TRP A 292 -6.27 -3.76 -0.19
N VAL A 293 -6.34 -3.21 -1.40
CA VAL A 293 -5.19 -2.85 -2.23
C VAL A 293 -5.06 -1.33 -2.24
N TYR A 294 -3.87 -0.83 -1.92
CA TYR A 294 -3.53 0.58 -1.89
C TYR A 294 -2.42 0.88 -2.90
N PRO A 295 -2.76 1.36 -4.10
CA PRO A 295 -1.82 2.04 -4.96
C PRO A 295 -1.38 3.34 -4.29
N VAL A 296 -0.09 3.52 -4.02
CA VAL A 296 0.42 4.69 -3.29
C VAL A 296 1.37 5.49 -4.18
N ALA A 297 1.10 6.79 -4.32
CA ALA A 297 2.03 7.71 -4.97
C ALA A 297 3.02 8.26 -3.94
N ILE A 298 4.30 7.89 -4.07
CA ILE A 298 5.40 8.35 -3.20
C ILE A 298 5.71 9.84 -3.37
N ASP A 299 5.65 10.33 -4.60
CA ASP A 299 5.92 11.73 -4.93
C ASP A 299 4.62 12.40 -5.35
N ALA A 300 4.15 13.30 -4.49
CA ALA A 300 2.97 14.07 -4.78
C ALA A 300 3.18 15.06 -5.95
N PHE A 301 4.41 15.35 -6.35
CA PHE A 301 4.76 16.28 -7.42
C PHE A 301 5.09 15.61 -8.76
N ALA A 302 5.15 14.28 -8.80
CA ALA A 302 5.32 13.48 -10.01
C ALA A 302 4.66 12.10 -9.85
N PRO A 303 3.35 12.03 -9.49
CA PRO A 303 2.74 10.79 -9.06
C PRO A 303 2.50 9.84 -10.25
N ALA A 304 2.74 8.56 -10.04
CA ALA A 304 2.39 7.49 -10.97
C ALA A 304 1.31 6.57 -10.39
N ALA A 305 0.81 5.68 -11.24
CA ALA A 305 -0.20 4.69 -10.88
C ALA A 305 0.16 3.33 -11.46
N PRO A 306 -0.23 2.23 -10.81
CA PRO A 306 0.08 0.90 -11.30
C PRO A 306 -0.83 0.51 -12.47
N LEU A 307 -0.50 -0.60 -13.10
CA LEU A 307 -1.40 -1.36 -13.97
C LEU A 307 -1.66 -2.74 -13.36
N PHE A 308 -2.92 -3.14 -13.36
CA PHE A 308 -3.35 -4.49 -13.02
C PHE A 308 -3.78 -5.18 -14.31
N GLU A 309 -3.02 -6.19 -14.74
CA GLU A 309 -3.36 -7.10 -15.83
C GLU A 309 -3.80 -8.42 -15.21
N VAL A 310 -5.03 -8.84 -15.45
CA VAL A 310 -5.60 -10.00 -14.75
C VAL A 310 -6.40 -10.90 -15.69
N GLY A 311 -6.50 -12.19 -15.39
CA GLY A 311 -7.50 -13.06 -16.04
C GLY A 311 -8.91 -12.63 -15.66
N ASN A 312 -9.21 -12.58 -14.36
CA ASN A 312 -10.46 -12.08 -13.80
C ASN A 312 -10.20 -11.24 -12.55
N LEU A 313 -11.13 -10.34 -12.22
CA LEU A 313 -11.10 -9.60 -10.95
C LEU A 313 -12.39 -9.82 -10.16
N PHE A 314 -12.26 -10.16 -8.88
CA PHE A 314 -13.36 -10.17 -7.92
C PHE A 314 -13.04 -9.27 -6.73
N VAL A 315 -13.92 -8.29 -6.48
CA VAL A 315 -13.85 -7.41 -5.31
C VAL A 315 -15.09 -7.61 -4.45
N GLY A 316 -14.92 -8.29 -3.32
CA GLY A 316 -16.00 -8.63 -2.39
C GLY A 316 -16.48 -7.45 -1.55
N THR A 317 -17.63 -7.59 -0.91
CA THR A 317 -18.21 -6.55 -0.04
C THR A 317 -17.27 -6.20 1.12
N GLY A 318 -17.17 -4.90 1.42
CA GLY A 318 -16.25 -4.38 2.46
C GLY A 318 -14.76 -4.38 2.08
N SER A 319 -14.44 -4.84 0.87
CA SER A 319 -13.08 -4.94 0.33
C SER A 319 -12.91 -3.97 -0.84
N GLY A 320 -11.67 -3.68 -1.25
CA GLY A 320 -11.52 -2.73 -2.35
C GLY A 320 -10.10 -2.34 -2.76
N PHE A 321 -10.08 -1.43 -3.72
CA PHE A 321 -8.90 -0.68 -4.14
C PHE A 321 -9.12 0.79 -3.75
N ASP A 322 -8.14 1.38 -3.07
CA ASP A 322 -8.22 2.79 -2.69
C ASP A 322 -6.97 3.56 -3.12
N ALA A 323 -7.14 4.30 -4.22
CA ALA A 323 -6.20 5.27 -4.73
C ALA A 323 -6.63 6.71 -4.40
N SER A 324 -7.51 6.92 -3.41
CA SER A 324 -7.93 8.27 -3.02
C SER A 324 -6.76 9.08 -2.47
N ILE A 325 -6.66 10.36 -2.84
CA ILE A 325 -5.62 11.28 -2.36
C ILE A 325 -4.20 10.88 -2.85
N GLN A 326 -4.10 10.00 -3.85
CA GLN A 326 -2.83 9.52 -4.44
C GLN A 326 -2.46 10.23 -5.74
N GLY A 327 -3.13 11.33 -6.08
CA GLY A 327 -2.83 12.18 -7.22
C GLY A 327 -1.84 13.28 -6.90
N TRP A 328 -1.85 14.31 -7.75
CA TRP A 328 -0.96 15.46 -7.66
C TRP A 328 -1.19 16.25 -6.38
N SER A 329 -0.12 16.82 -5.86
CA SER A 329 -0.10 17.62 -4.66
C SER A 329 -0.95 18.87 -4.80
N GLY A 330 -1.62 19.28 -3.72
CA GLY A 330 -2.17 20.63 -3.65
C GLY A 330 -1.08 21.68 -3.49
N ALA A 331 -1.48 22.94 -3.41
CA ALA A 331 -0.57 24.03 -3.11
C ALA A 331 0.17 23.79 -1.78
N THR A 332 1.47 24.12 -1.72
CA THR A 332 2.32 23.86 -0.55
C THR A 332 2.37 25.04 0.43
N ASN A 333 2.04 26.25 -0.04
CA ASN A 333 1.88 27.45 0.77
C ASN A 333 0.95 28.48 0.09
N LYS A 334 0.63 29.57 0.79
CA LYS A 334 -0.27 30.65 0.32
C LYS A 334 0.09 31.29 -1.02
N SER A 335 1.37 31.24 -1.41
CA SER A 335 1.88 31.87 -2.64
C SER A 335 2.00 30.88 -3.81
N THR A 336 1.70 29.60 -3.59
CA THR A 336 1.71 28.56 -4.63
C THR A 336 0.32 28.23 -5.12
N ILE A 337 0.24 27.60 -6.29
CA ILE A 337 -0.98 26.95 -6.80
C ILE A 337 -0.84 25.44 -6.68
N GLY A 338 -1.92 24.69 -6.93
CA GLY A 338 -1.85 23.23 -6.94
C GLY A 338 -0.92 22.67 -8.02
N PHE A 339 -0.73 21.37 -8.01
CA PHE A 339 0.03 20.64 -9.04
C PHE A 339 -0.90 19.80 -9.92
N GLY A 340 -0.37 19.40 -11.08
CA GLY A 340 -1.10 18.67 -12.11
C GLY A 340 -1.73 19.55 -13.19
N PRO A 341 -2.23 18.95 -14.29
CA PRO A 341 -2.71 19.68 -15.47
C PRO A 341 -3.93 20.57 -15.22
N GLY A 342 -4.80 20.15 -14.31
CA GLY A 342 -5.99 20.87 -13.87
C GLY A 342 -5.82 21.46 -12.47
N LYS A 343 -4.60 21.85 -12.09
CA LYS A 343 -4.34 22.48 -10.78
C LYS A 343 -5.30 23.62 -10.46
N GLY A 344 -5.74 23.66 -9.20
CA GLY A 344 -6.48 24.81 -8.69
C GLY A 344 -5.56 26.02 -8.52
N GLY A 345 -6.02 27.20 -8.95
CA GLY A 345 -5.39 28.48 -8.58
C GLY A 345 -5.80 28.90 -7.16
N THR A 346 -5.35 30.06 -6.67
CA THR A 346 -5.69 30.55 -5.33
C THR A 346 -7.19 30.46 -5.03
N GLN A 347 -7.54 29.76 -3.95
CA GLN A 347 -8.91 29.43 -3.51
C GLN A 347 -9.78 28.65 -4.51
N GLY A 348 -9.19 28.19 -5.62
CA GLY A 348 -9.84 27.40 -6.65
C GLY A 348 -9.72 25.91 -6.40
N GLY A 349 -10.80 25.18 -6.64
CA GLY A 349 -10.76 23.72 -6.69
C GLY A 349 -10.00 23.24 -7.92
N ALA A 350 -9.40 22.05 -7.83
CA ALA A 350 -8.74 21.45 -8.98
C ALA A 350 -9.76 20.88 -9.98
N GLY A 351 -9.45 20.92 -11.27
CA GLY A 351 -10.19 20.25 -12.34
C GLY A 351 -9.58 18.90 -12.69
N HIS A 352 -10.41 17.98 -13.16
CA HIS A 352 -10.14 16.68 -13.82
C HIS A 352 -11.51 16.17 -14.19
N GLY A 353 -11.76 15.58 -15.36
CA GLY A 353 -13.14 15.22 -15.77
C GLY A 353 -14.02 16.44 -16.11
N GLY A 354 -14.26 17.32 -15.13
CA GLY A 354 -14.89 18.64 -15.24
C GLY A 354 -13.99 19.79 -14.75
N LYS A 355 -14.53 21.00 -14.71
CA LYS A 355 -13.83 22.20 -14.19
C LYS A 355 -13.92 22.26 -12.66
N GLY A 356 -12.82 22.61 -12.00
CA GLY A 356 -12.80 22.89 -10.57
C GLY A 356 -13.65 24.11 -10.21
N GLY A 357 -14.14 24.17 -8.99
CA GLY A 357 -15.02 25.22 -8.50
C GLY A 357 -14.30 26.53 -8.17
N GLY A 358 -15.03 27.63 -8.28
CA GLY A 358 -14.52 28.99 -8.00
C GLY A 358 -13.91 29.69 -9.22
N PRO A 359 -13.58 30.99 -9.09
CA PRO A 359 -13.10 31.80 -10.21
C PRO A 359 -11.77 31.28 -10.79
N ASN A 360 -10.91 30.72 -9.93
CA ASN A 360 -9.61 30.16 -10.28
C ASN A 360 -9.61 28.62 -10.33
N GLY A 361 -10.79 28.03 -10.59
CA GLY A 361 -10.93 26.58 -10.70
C GLY A 361 -10.15 26.00 -11.88
N GLY A 362 -9.49 24.87 -11.66
CA GLY A 362 -8.67 24.21 -12.68
C GLY A 362 -9.49 23.64 -13.84
N ALA A 363 -8.86 23.50 -15.01
CA ALA A 363 -9.52 22.98 -16.22
C ALA A 363 -9.70 21.45 -16.20
N ALA A 364 -10.67 20.95 -16.96
CA ALA A 364 -10.80 19.53 -17.25
C ALA A 364 -9.66 19.06 -18.20
N TYR A 365 -9.19 17.83 -18.02
CA TYR A 365 -8.16 17.20 -18.88
C TYR A 365 -8.25 15.67 -18.81
N GLY A 366 -7.59 14.97 -19.74
CA GLY A 366 -7.61 13.51 -19.86
C GLY A 366 -8.74 12.99 -20.77
N SER A 367 -8.73 11.69 -21.07
CA SER A 367 -9.71 11.03 -21.94
C SER A 367 -10.86 10.44 -21.13
N ALA A 368 -12.11 10.64 -21.57
CA ALA A 368 -13.27 10.01 -20.97
C ALA A 368 -13.36 8.51 -21.28
N SER A 369 -12.94 8.08 -22.48
CA SER A 369 -13.04 6.69 -22.93
C SER A 369 -11.82 5.84 -22.54
N ASN A 370 -10.70 6.45 -22.20
CA ASN A 370 -9.50 5.76 -21.72
C ASN A 370 -8.76 6.59 -20.66
N PRO A 371 -9.34 6.78 -19.46
CA PRO A 371 -8.78 7.64 -18.44
C PRO A 371 -7.57 6.99 -17.78
N VAL A 372 -6.39 7.59 -17.92
CA VAL A 372 -5.17 7.12 -17.23
C VAL A 372 -4.55 8.20 -16.35
N THR A 373 -4.99 9.44 -16.46
CA THR A 373 -4.36 10.57 -15.77
C THR A 373 -4.80 10.67 -14.32
N LEU A 374 -3.87 11.01 -13.44
CA LEU A 374 -4.15 11.23 -12.02
C LEU A 374 -4.84 12.58 -11.84
N GLY A 375 -5.61 12.73 -10.76
CA GLY A 375 -6.30 13.95 -10.36
C GLY A 375 -5.33 15.04 -9.90
N SER A 376 -5.72 16.30 -10.13
CA SER A 376 -4.92 17.48 -9.80
C SER A 376 -5.16 17.95 -8.36
N GLY A 377 -4.17 18.64 -7.79
CA GLY A 377 -4.26 19.20 -6.46
C GLY A 377 -4.97 20.56 -6.41
N GLY A 378 -5.68 20.81 -5.30
CA GLY A 378 -6.39 22.04 -5.02
C GLY A 378 -5.46 23.23 -4.82
N GLY A 379 -5.96 24.44 -5.05
CA GLY A 379 -5.17 25.65 -4.91
C GLY A 379 -5.14 26.24 -3.50
N ALA A 380 -4.15 27.11 -3.26
CA ALA A 380 -3.83 27.63 -1.94
C ALA A 380 -5.00 28.35 -1.25
N GLY A 381 -5.08 28.15 0.07
CA GLY A 381 -5.82 29.01 0.97
C GLY A 381 -4.98 30.19 1.48
N ASP A 382 -5.52 30.91 2.46
CA ASP A 382 -4.91 32.18 2.92
C ASP A 382 -3.71 32.01 3.87
N ASN A 383 -3.48 30.78 4.37
CA ASN A 383 -2.44 30.50 5.36
C ASN A 383 -1.13 30.00 4.73
N SER A 384 0.01 30.45 5.24
CA SER A 384 1.33 30.13 4.67
C SER A 384 1.84 28.72 4.97
N VAL A 385 1.20 28.00 5.89
CA VAL A 385 1.69 26.69 6.39
C VAL A 385 0.78 25.50 6.08
N ASN A 386 -0.44 25.73 5.56
CA ASN A 386 -1.38 24.65 5.29
C ASN A 386 -1.36 24.28 3.80
N THR A 387 -1.03 23.02 3.53
CA THR A 387 -1.11 22.43 2.20
C THR A 387 -2.57 22.33 1.75
N SER A 388 -2.82 22.51 0.46
CA SER A 388 -4.13 22.24 -0.13
C SER A 388 -4.25 20.76 -0.51
N ALA A 389 -5.45 20.32 -0.85
CA ALA A 389 -5.72 18.91 -0.97
C ALA A 389 -5.13 18.27 -2.23
N ARG A 390 -4.67 17.03 -2.12
CA ARG A 390 -4.19 16.23 -3.26
C ARG A 390 -5.36 15.75 -4.11
N GLY A 391 -5.13 15.56 -5.41
CA GLY A 391 -6.09 14.88 -6.27
C GLY A 391 -6.17 13.37 -6.01
N GLY A 392 -7.15 12.69 -6.59
CA GLY A 392 -7.23 11.23 -6.59
C GLY A 392 -6.17 10.59 -7.50
N GLY A 393 -5.77 9.35 -7.20
CA GLY A 393 -4.86 8.57 -8.03
C GLY A 393 -5.53 7.98 -9.28
N ALA A 394 -4.90 7.00 -9.91
CA ALA A 394 -5.52 6.26 -11.02
C ALA A 394 -5.55 4.76 -10.74
N LEU A 395 -6.67 4.11 -11.07
CA LEU A 395 -6.83 2.66 -11.08
C LEU A 395 -6.95 2.21 -12.53
N ARG A 396 -6.02 1.37 -12.98
CA ARG A 396 -6.00 0.79 -14.34
C ARG A 396 -6.10 -0.71 -14.23
N ILE A 397 -7.22 -1.26 -14.68
CA ILE A 397 -7.53 -2.68 -14.59
C ILE A 397 -7.84 -3.16 -16.00
N ASN A 398 -6.97 -4.04 -16.52
CA ASN A 398 -7.17 -4.77 -17.76
C ASN A 398 -7.42 -6.23 -17.41
N ALA A 399 -8.68 -6.66 -17.48
CA ALA A 399 -9.06 -8.06 -17.33
C ALA A 399 -9.30 -8.68 -18.70
N THR A 400 -8.79 -9.89 -18.95
CA THR A 400 -9.12 -10.64 -20.18
C THR A 400 -10.52 -11.26 -20.12
N GLY A 401 -11.02 -11.55 -18.91
CA GLY A 401 -12.33 -12.11 -18.63
C GLY A 401 -13.24 -11.17 -17.84
N LYS A 402 -13.79 -11.65 -16.73
CA LYS A 402 -14.83 -10.99 -15.93
C LYS A 402 -14.24 -10.07 -14.86
N VAL A 403 -14.85 -8.90 -14.70
CA VAL A 403 -14.65 -8.02 -13.53
C VAL A 403 -15.95 -7.96 -12.72
N ALA A 404 -15.90 -8.39 -11.46
CA ALA A 404 -17.02 -8.39 -10.52
C ALA A 404 -16.72 -7.47 -9.32
N VAL A 405 -17.52 -6.41 -9.14
CA VAL A 405 -17.33 -5.42 -8.08
C VAL A 405 -18.56 -5.38 -7.16
N ASN A 406 -18.43 -5.97 -5.98
CA ASN A 406 -19.38 -5.87 -4.86
C ASN A 406 -18.85 -5.00 -3.71
N GLY A 407 -17.55 -4.70 -3.73
CA GLY A 407 -16.87 -3.77 -2.84
C GLY A 407 -16.65 -2.40 -3.48
N SER A 408 -15.47 -1.81 -3.23
CA SER A 408 -15.16 -0.43 -3.59
C SER A 408 -13.94 -0.28 -4.49
N LEU A 409 -14.04 0.56 -5.52
CA LEU A 409 -12.91 1.06 -6.32
C LEU A 409 -12.89 2.60 -6.19
N LEU A 410 -11.89 3.13 -5.50
CA LEU A 410 -11.87 4.54 -5.08
C LEU A 410 -10.67 5.29 -5.65
N ALA A 411 -10.92 6.46 -6.21
CA ALA A 411 -9.92 7.41 -6.71
C ALA A 411 -10.36 8.84 -6.38
N ASN A 412 -10.80 9.09 -5.15
CA ASN A 412 -11.36 10.38 -4.76
C ASN A 412 -10.27 11.43 -4.48
N GLY A 413 -10.59 12.70 -4.75
CA GLY A 413 -9.78 13.84 -4.35
C GLY A 413 -9.93 14.17 -2.86
N GLY A 414 -8.89 14.77 -2.29
CA GLY A 414 -8.90 15.21 -0.89
C GLY A 414 -9.70 16.51 -0.69
N ASN A 415 -10.24 16.69 0.52
CA ASN A 415 -10.89 17.93 0.92
C ASN A 415 -9.85 19.01 1.27
N GLY A 416 -10.11 20.25 0.88
CA GLY A 416 -9.33 21.40 1.33
C GLY A 416 -9.44 21.54 2.84
N THR A 417 -8.30 21.70 3.51
CA THR A 417 -8.22 21.83 4.98
C THR A 417 -7.76 23.22 5.42
N ALA A 418 -6.99 23.91 4.59
CA ALA A 418 -6.60 25.31 4.81
C ALA A 418 -7.81 26.24 4.68
N ASN A 419 -7.86 27.34 5.44
CA ASN A 419 -8.89 28.37 5.24
C ASN A 419 -8.92 28.83 3.78
N HIS A 420 -10.09 28.67 3.14
CA HIS A 420 -10.31 28.95 1.72
C HIS A 420 -9.52 28.09 0.72
N GLY A 421 -8.86 27.02 1.19
CA GLY A 421 -8.15 26.08 0.34
C GLY A 421 -9.09 25.32 -0.59
N GLY A 422 -8.67 25.12 -1.83
CA GLY A 422 -9.40 24.34 -2.82
C GLY A 422 -9.37 22.84 -2.54
N GLY A 423 -10.44 22.15 -2.91
CA GLY A 423 -10.49 20.68 -2.95
C GLY A 423 -9.67 20.13 -4.12
N GLY A 424 -9.08 18.95 -3.93
CA GLY A 424 -8.42 18.19 -4.99
C GLY A 424 -9.45 17.53 -5.90
N SER A 425 -9.14 17.35 -7.17
CA SER A 425 -10.07 16.72 -8.09
C SER A 425 -10.13 15.21 -7.86
N GLY A 426 -11.20 14.57 -8.32
CA GLY A 426 -11.20 13.12 -8.52
C GLY A 426 -10.06 12.68 -9.45
N GLY A 427 -9.73 11.40 -9.38
CA GLY A 427 -8.74 10.74 -10.23
C GLY A 427 -9.38 9.91 -11.34
N SER A 428 -8.69 8.86 -11.79
CA SER A 428 -9.16 7.99 -12.88
C SER A 428 -9.49 6.58 -12.40
N VAL A 429 -10.59 6.00 -12.88
CA VAL A 429 -10.83 4.56 -12.83
C VAL A 429 -11.07 4.06 -14.24
N ASN A 430 -10.23 3.14 -14.71
CA ASN A 430 -10.29 2.60 -16.06
C ASN A 430 -10.31 1.09 -15.99
N ILE A 431 -11.44 0.52 -16.40
CA ILE A 431 -11.68 -0.91 -16.41
C ILE A 431 -11.87 -1.31 -17.86
N LEU A 432 -11.07 -2.28 -18.30
CA LEU A 432 -11.27 -3.03 -19.54
C LEU A 432 -11.51 -4.49 -19.16
N CYS A 433 -12.57 -5.10 -19.68
CA CYS A 433 -12.94 -6.48 -19.41
C CYS A 433 -13.72 -7.08 -20.58
N ASP A 434 -14.01 -8.38 -20.55
CA ASP A 434 -15.00 -8.98 -21.46
C ASP A 434 -16.41 -8.75 -20.92
N THR A 435 -16.63 -9.05 -19.63
CA THR A 435 -17.90 -8.79 -18.92
C THR A 435 -17.70 -8.11 -17.58
N PHE A 436 -18.56 -7.16 -17.26
CA PHE A 436 -18.63 -6.44 -15.98
C PHE A 436 -19.85 -6.89 -15.17
N TRP A 437 -19.68 -7.03 -13.86
CA TRP A 437 -20.70 -7.52 -12.92
C TRP A 437 -20.61 -6.84 -11.56
N GLY A 438 -21.69 -6.90 -10.79
CA GLY A 438 -21.73 -6.54 -9.37
C GLY A 438 -23.16 -6.41 -8.87
N THR A 439 -23.38 -6.54 -7.57
CA THR A 439 -24.72 -6.41 -6.96
C THR A 439 -24.93 -5.13 -6.18
N ASN A 440 -23.85 -4.58 -5.62
CA ASN A 440 -23.88 -3.46 -4.67
C ASN A 440 -22.53 -2.71 -4.59
N GLY A 441 -21.66 -2.88 -5.58
CA GLY A 441 -20.35 -2.24 -5.58
C GLY A 441 -20.43 -0.72 -5.78
N VAL A 442 -19.36 -0.04 -5.41
CA VAL A 442 -19.19 1.40 -5.60
C VAL A 442 -17.90 1.68 -6.34
N ILE A 443 -18.00 2.46 -7.42
CA ILE A 443 -16.85 3.01 -8.14
C ILE A 443 -16.91 4.52 -8.03
N SER A 444 -15.88 5.14 -7.46
CA SER A 444 -15.91 6.56 -7.11
C SER A 444 -14.63 7.28 -7.48
N ALA A 445 -14.77 8.38 -8.21
CA ALA A 445 -13.72 9.35 -8.52
C ALA A 445 -14.26 10.75 -8.22
N ASN A 446 -14.74 10.99 -7.01
CA ASN A 446 -15.34 12.26 -6.62
C ASN A 446 -14.27 13.32 -6.33
N GLY A 447 -14.59 14.57 -6.64
CA GLY A 447 -13.81 15.72 -6.21
C GLY A 447 -13.98 15.99 -4.73
N GLY A 448 -12.92 16.50 -4.10
CA GLY A 448 -12.93 16.89 -2.71
C GLY A 448 -13.62 18.23 -2.48
N THR A 449 -14.14 18.43 -1.27
CA THR A 449 -14.81 19.66 -0.85
C THR A 449 -13.78 20.78 -0.63
N GLY A 450 -14.06 21.99 -1.10
CA GLY A 450 -13.30 23.18 -0.78
C GLY A 450 -13.57 23.66 0.64
N ALA A 451 -12.59 24.27 1.28
CA ALA A 451 -12.70 24.71 2.67
C ALA A 451 -13.51 26.01 2.84
N ASN A 452 -14.35 26.05 3.87
CA ASN A 452 -15.07 27.24 4.34
C ASN A 452 -15.90 27.95 3.24
N THR A 453 -16.01 29.28 3.30
CA THR A 453 -16.97 30.08 2.50
C THR A 453 -16.51 30.39 1.08
N THR A 454 -15.21 30.35 0.80
CA THR A 454 -14.66 30.68 -0.53
C THR A 454 -13.77 29.58 -1.13
N GLY A 455 -13.46 28.49 -0.43
CA GLY A 455 -12.73 27.39 -1.06
C GLY A 455 -13.55 26.74 -2.18
N GLY A 456 -12.96 26.61 -3.37
CA GLY A 456 -13.57 25.91 -4.50
C GLY A 456 -13.53 24.39 -4.34
N GLY A 457 -14.65 23.72 -4.64
CA GLY A 457 -14.70 22.26 -4.69
C GLY A 457 -13.92 21.70 -5.87
N GLY A 458 -13.21 20.59 -5.68
CA GLY A 458 -12.56 19.88 -6.79
C GLY A 458 -13.60 19.28 -7.73
N ALA A 459 -13.27 19.18 -9.03
CA ALA A 459 -14.14 18.51 -9.99
C ALA A 459 -14.18 16.99 -9.76
N GLY A 460 -15.26 16.34 -10.18
CA GLY A 460 -15.32 14.88 -10.27
C GLY A 460 -14.41 14.38 -11.38
N GLY A 461 -13.76 13.24 -11.18
CA GLY A 461 -12.74 12.69 -12.08
C GLY A 461 -13.29 11.94 -13.29
N ARG A 462 -12.60 10.88 -13.71
CA ARG A 462 -12.98 10.11 -14.91
C ARG A 462 -13.13 8.63 -14.60
N ILE A 463 -14.27 8.06 -14.98
CA ILE A 463 -14.53 6.64 -14.84
C ILE A 463 -14.88 6.09 -16.22
N ALA A 464 -14.19 5.05 -16.66
CA ALA A 464 -14.54 4.29 -17.86
C ALA A 464 -14.66 2.81 -17.51
N ILE A 465 -15.81 2.22 -17.85
CA ILE A 465 -16.02 0.79 -17.79
C ILE A 465 -16.23 0.31 -19.22
N ARG A 466 -15.20 -0.32 -19.77
CA ARG A 466 -15.17 -0.86 -21.12
C ARG A 466 -15.33 -2.36 -21.06
N TYR A 467 -16.31 -2.86 -21.80
CA TYR A 467 -16.61 -4.28 -21.92
C TYR A 467 -16.95 -4.63 -23.37
N ASN A 468 -16.95 -5.91 -23.68
CA ASN A 468 -17.48 -6.42 -24.94
C ASN A 468 -19.01 -6.37 -24.90
N ALA A 469 -19.61 -5.46 -25.66
CA ALA A 469 -21.06 -5.23 -25.68
C ALA A 469 -21.88 -6.52 -25.95
N VAL A 470 -21.40 -7.40 -26.84
CA VAL A 470 -22.09 -8.66 -27.17
C VAL A 470 -22.06 -9.62 -25.99
N ALA A 471 -20.90 -9.80 -25.36
CA ALA A 471 -20.77 -10.66 -24.19
C ALA A 471 -21.53 -10.07 -22.98
N GLN A 472 -21.48 -8.75 -22.80
CA GLN A 472 -22.19 -8.06 -21.73
C GLN A 472 -23.71 -8.22 -21.85
N GLY A 473 -24.26 -8.21 -23.07
CA GLY A 473 -25.70 -8.43 -23.31
C GLY A 473 -26.19 -9.84 -22.93
N ALA A 474 -25.28 -10.80 -22.75
CA ALA A 474 -25.60 -12.16 -22.31
C ALA A 474 -25.56 -12.34 -20.78
N VAL A 475 -25.15 -11.32 -20.02
CA VAL A 475 -25.13 -11.34 -18.55
C VAL A 475 -26.09 -10.30 -17.97
N PRO A 476 -26.63 -10.51 -16.76
CA PRO A 476 -27.55 -9.53 -16.19
C PRO A 476 -26.89 -8.15 -15.96
N VAL A 477 -27.73 -7.12 -15.91
CA VAL A 477 -27.29 -5.75 -15.67
C VAL A 477 -26.60 -5.65 -14.30
N PRO A 478 -25.44 -4.98 -14.18
CA PRO A 478 -24.75 -4.81 -12.90
C PRO A 478 -25.45 -3.81 -11.98
N GLY A 479 -25.61 -4.16 -10.70
CA GLY A 479 -26.11 -3.29 -9.62
C GLY A 479 -25.04 -2.39 -8.98
N VAL A 480 -24.09 -1.89 -9.78
CA VAL A 480 -22.95 -1.08 -9.28
C VAL A 480 -23.28 0.41 -9.35
N THR A 481 -22.96 1.16 -8.29
CA THR A 481 -23.06 2.63 -8.28
C THR A 481 -21.76 3.23 -8.80
N VAL A 482 -21.86 4.20 -9.71
CA VAL A 482 -20.69 4.89 -10.29
C VAL A 482 -20.82 6.39 -10.06
N SER A 483 -19.82 7.00 -9.43
CA SER A 483 -19.85 8.40 -9.00
C SER A 483 -18.60 9.16 -9.40
N ALA A 484 -18.77 10.19 -10.21
CA ALA A 484 -17.78 11.20 -10.56
C ALA A 484 -18.35 12.59 -10.21
N ASN A 485 -18.70 12.77 -8.93
CA ASN A 485 -19.29 14.00 -8.43
C ASN A 485 -18.24 15.11 -8.30
N GLY A 486 -18.65 16.34 -8.62
CA GLY A 486 -17.94 17.52 -8.19
C GLY A 486 -18.05 17.72 -6.68
N GLY A 487 -16.94 18.07 -6.06
CA GLY A 487 -16.87 18.44 -4.65
C GLY A 487 -17.66 19.72 -4.37
N LEU A 488 -18.17 19.81 -3.15
CA LEU A 488 -18.81 21.03 -2.69
C LEU A 488 -17.77 22.14 -2.58
N GLY A 489 -18.19 23.39 -2.76
CA GLY A 489 -17.37 24.54 -2.41
C GLY A 489 -18.12 25.46 -1.48
N GLY A 490 -17.41 26.47 -1.01
CA GLY A 490 -18.00 27.53 -0.21
C GLY A 490 -19.14 28.25 -0.95
N ARG A 491 -20.13 28.69 -0.18
CA ARG A 491 -21.27 29.47 -0.66
C ARG A 491 -21.05 30.93 -0.31
N THR A 492 -20.82 31.76 -1.31
CA THR A 492 -20.91 33.22 -1.18
C THR A 492 -22.29 33.68 -1.67
N VAL A 493 -22.73 34.89 -1.30
CA VAL A 493 -24.04 35.46 -1.69
C VAL A 493 -24.27 35.47 -3.21
N THR A 494 -23.19 35.45 -4.01
CA THR A 494 -23.24 35.63 -5.47
C THR A 494 -22.95 34.36 -6.29
N TYR A 495 -22.22 33.37 -5.76
CA TYR A 495 -21.82 32.17 -6.53
C TYR A 495 -21.68 30.91 -5.67
N THR A 496 -22.04 29.75 -6.24
CA THR A 496 -21.67 28.43 -5.72
C THR A 496 -20.31 28.02 -6.28
N ARG A 497 -19.32 27.77 -5.42
CA ARG A 497 -17.98 27.36 -5.86
C ARG A 497 -17.84 25.84 -5.98
N ARG A 498 -18.90 25.13 -6.40
CA ARG A 498 -18.87 23.67 -6.59
C ARG A 498 -17.99 23.32 -7.80
N GLY A 499 -17.29 22.20 -7.72
CA GLY A 499 -16.67 21.60 -8.90
C GLY A 499 -17.74 21.02 -9.82
N ASP A 500 -17.43 20.98 -11.11
CA ASP A 500 -18.30 20.31 -12.09
C ASP A 500 -18.21 18.79 -11.93
N LEU A 501 -19.22 18.12 -12.48
CA LEU A 501 -19.22 16.67 -12.61
C LEU A 501 -18.05 16.21 -13.48
N GLY A 502 -17.54 15.05 -13.14
CA GLY A 502 -16.62 14.28 -13.97
C GLY A 502 -17.33 13.47 -15.04
N THR A 503 -16.58 12.64 -15.77
CA THR A 503 -17.13 11.83 -16.85
C THR A 503 -17.29 10.37 -16.46
N ILE A 504 -18.41 9.75 -16.86
CA ILE A 504 -18.65 8.30 -16.79
C ILE A 504 -18.82 7.78 -18.21
N TYR A 505 -17.96 6.86 -18.64
CA TYR A 505 -17.98 6.27 -19.96
C TYR A 505 -18.44 4.80 -19.93
N PHE A 506 -19.39 4.49 -20.80
CA PHE A 506 -19.80 3.12 -21.15
C PHE A 506 -19.78 2.96 -22.67
N PRO A 507 -19.45 1.76 -23.21
CA PRO A 507 -19.45 1.53 -24.64
C PRO A 507 -20.85 1.57 -25.26
N ASP A 508 -21.90 1.27 -24.48
CA ASP A 508 -23.30 1.30 -24.87
C ASP A 508 -24.22 1.67 -23.68
N ALA A 509 -25.54 1.55 -23.86
CA ALA A 509 -26.54 1.94 -22.87
C ALA A 509 -26.90 0.83 -21.84
N SER A 510 -26.26 -0.34 -21.88
CA SER A 510 -26.62 -1.51 -21.05
C SER A 510 -26.42 -1.28 -19.55
N MET A 511 -25.65 -0.25 -19.18
CA MET A 511 -25.34 0.12 -17.81
C MET A 511 -25.91 1.48 -17.39
N LEU A 512 -26.92 2.02 -18.09
CA LEU A 512 -27.49 3.32 -17.70
C LEU A 512 -28.36 3.24 -16.43
N LEU A 513 -29.02 2.11 -16.24
CA LEU A 513 -29.91 1.86 -15.10
C LEU A 513 -29.38 0.66 -14.31
N ALA A 514 -29.57 0.70 -12.99
CA ALA A 514 -29.40 -0.48 -12.16
C ALA A 514 -30.50 -1.53 -12.49
N PRO A 515 -30.36 -2.80 -12.03
CA PRO A 515 -31.40 -3.83 -12.16
C PRO A 515 -32.77 -3.43 -11.60
N SER A 516 -32.80 -2.47 -10.68
CA SER A 516 -34.01 -1.90 -10.11
C SER A 516 -34.73 -0.90 -11.03
N GLY A 517 -34.16 -0.58 -12.20
CA GLY A 517 -34.68 0.43 -13.13
C GLY A 517 -34.33 1.88 -12.74
N PHE A 518 -33.62 2.10 -11.64
CA PHE A 518 -33.22 3.44 -11.20
C PHE A 518 -31.88 3.87 -11.78
N ALA A 519 -31.76 5.14 -12.14
CA ALA A 519 -30.48 5.78 -12.42
C ALA A 519 -29.71 5.95 -11.10
N VAL A 520 -28.62 5.20 -10.95
CA VAL A 520 -27.77 5.20 -9.73
C VAL A 520 -26.42 5.88 -9.94
N HIS A 521 -26.10 6.26 -11.17
CA HIS A 521 -24.83 6.89 -11.50
C HIS A 521 -24.89 8.41 -11.34
N THR A 522 -23.79 9.04 -10.94
CA THR A 522 -23.68 10.51 -10.91
C THR A 522 -22.43 10.98 -11.63
N GLY A 523 -22.61 11.66 -12.76
CA GLY A 523 -21.53 12.20 -13.58
C GLY A 523 -22.06 12.66 -14.94
N GLN A 524 -21.19 13.29 -15.73
CA GLN A 524 -21.43 13.52 -17.15
C GLN A 524 -21.27 12.18 -17.90
N LEU A 525 -22.39 11.62 -18.30
CA LEU A 525 -22.44 10.36 -19.05
C LEU A 525 -21.88 10.55 -20.47
N VAL A 526 -21.05 9.62 -20.91
CA VAL A 526 -20.47 9.55 -22.26
C VAL A 526 -20.72 8.16 -22.83
N VAL A 527 -21.69 8.04 -23.73
CA VAL A 527 -21.98 6.81 -24.49
C VAL A 527 -21.84 7.13 -25.98
N PRO A 528 -20.89 6.51 -26.71
CA PRO A 528 -20.69 6.79 -28.13
C PRO A 528 -21.96 6.56 -28.96
N GLY A 529 -22.31 7.51 -29.83
CA GLY A 529 -23.46 7.38 -30.73
C GLY A 529 -24.84 7.45 -30.06
N PHE A 530 -24.91 7.66 -28.75
CA PHE A 530 -26.18 7.78 -28.02
C PHE A 530 -26.81 9.16 -28.21
N THR A 531 -27.86 9.24 -29.03
CA THR A 531 -28.51 10.51 -29.43
C THR A 531 -29.92 10.69 -28.88
N ALA A 532 -30.57 9.61 -28.41
CA ALA A 532 -31.89 9.65 -27.81
C ALA A 532 -32.04 8.53 -26.76
N TRP A 533 -32.83 8.80 -25.73
CA TRP A 533 -33.22 7.82 -24.71
C TRP A 533 -34.74 7.79 -24.61
N THR A 534 -35.33 6.63 -24.84
CA THR A 534 -36.77 6.39 -24.63
C THR A 534 -36.93 5.36 -23.51
N LEU A 535 -37.71 5.72 -22.50
CA LEU A 535 -38.17 4.84 -21.44
C LEU A 535 -39.66 4.58 -21.68
N ASP A 536 -40.09 3.35 -21.43
CA ASP A 536 -41.46 2.87 -21.62
C ASP A 536 -42.42 3.29 -20.51
#